data_AF-A0A7K2QNB5-F1
#
_entry.id   AF-A0A7K2QNB5-F1
#
_cell.length_a   1.000
_cell.length_b   1.000
_cell.length_c   1.000
_cell.angle_alpha   90.00
_cell.angle_beta   90.00
_cell.angle_gamma   90.00
#
_symmetry.space_group_name_H-M   'P 1'
#
loop_
_entity.id
_entity.type
_entity.pdbx_description
1 polymer ?
#
loop_
_entity_poly.entity_id
_entity_poly.type
_entity_poly.pdbx_seq_one_letter_code
_entity_poly.pdbx_strand_id
1 'polypeptide(L)'
;MDDDFCVREHMAGAPLTPEHTVATTALEVALCQELNHPPLGAFTEVPDRRGTVIEKWTRRLAKSEPTPLHALLVTDGSPVDACFVDPLTGMPALSSPDGADGNPTWRFYAPLSLPPGGEELSSVTLYHTVWITTSRGRVYPAPCGSSAQLAWHRWGGTPGQTAAVIDALLDDLGAAVGSVGHHAGARGLSELLGRDHKYCVELGRDVLLEARRSPTVQDLSCR
;
A
#
# COMPACT_ATOMS: atom_id res chain seq x y z
N MET A 1 -9.74 -47.28 26.78
CA MET A 1 -9.72 -47.46 25.33
C MET A 1 -11.15 -47.32 24.86
N ASP A 2 -11.67 -46.19 24.41
CA ASP A 2 -11.18 -44.83 24.22
C ASP A 2 -12.43 -43.94 24.27
N ASP A 3 -12.38 -42.85 25.04
CA ASP A 3 -13.42 -41.81 25.06
C ASP A 3 -12.82 -40.50 24.54
N ASP A 4 -13.43 -40.04 23.46
CA ASP A 4 -13.96 -38.68 23.30
C ASP A 4 -13.09 -37.48 22.84
N PHE A 5 -13.79 -36.63 22.09
CA PHE A 5 -13.60 -35.20 21.81
C PHE A 5 -12.66 -34.71 20.68
N CYS A 6 -13.31 -34.28 19.59
CA CYS A 6 -12.90 -33.20 18.70
C CYS A 6 -12.46 -31.94 19.45
N VAL A 7 -11.27 -31.40 19.16
CA VAL A 7 -11.01 -29.96 19.25
C VAL A 7 -10.17 -29.50 18.05
N ARG A 8 -10.84 -28.75 17.16
CA ARG A 8 -10.23 -27.79 16.23
C ARG A 8 -9.71 -26.63 17.07
N GLU A 9 -8.39 -26.49 17.20
CA GLU A 9 -7.83 -25.21 17.67
C GLU A 9 -7.63 -24.27 16.49
N HIS A 10 -8.50 -23.27 16.44
CA HIS A 10 -8.31 -22.02 15.72
C HIS A 10 -7.10 -21.30 16.32
N MET A 11 -5.97 -21.30 15.61
CA MET A 11 -4.92 -20.31 15.84
C MET A 11 -5.42 -18.97 15.31
N ALA A 12 -6.13 -18.23 16.16
CA ALA A 12 -6.31 -16.80 15.99
C ALA A 12 -4.93 -16.15 16.15
N GLY A 13 -4.38 -15.62 15.06
CA GLY A 13 -3.16 -14.83 15.10
C GLY A 13 -3.33 -13.68 16.09
N ALA A 14 -2.44 -13.63 17.09
CA ALA A 14 -2.45 -12.56 18.09
C ALA A 14 -2.31 -11.20 17.38
N PRO A 15 -3.13 -10.19 17.71
CA PRO A 15 -2.91 -8.85 17.21
C PRO A 15 -1.56 -8.36 17.75
N LEU A 16 -0.70 -7.88 16.84
CA LEU A 16 0.60 -7.30 17.20
C LEU A 16 0.38 -6.17 18.20
N THR A 17 1.12 -6.20 19.31
CA THR A 17 1.02 -5.22 20.39
C THR A 17 1.51 -3.84 19.91
N PRO A 18 0.88 -2.74 20.37
CA PRO A 18 1.20 -1.39 19.90
C PRO A 18 2.66 -0.96 20.15
N GLU A 19 3.36 -1.60 21.10
CA GLU A 19 4.75 -1.30 21.43
C GLU A 19 5.73 -1.74 20.32
N HIS A 20 5.44 -2.82 19.59
CA HIS A 20 6.29 -3.30 18.50
C HIS A 20 6.24 -2.37 17.27
N THR A 21 5.06 -1.84 16.93
CA THR A 21 4.87 -0.95 15.77
C THR A 21 5.58 0.40 15.93
N VAL A 22 5.60 0.94 17.16
CA VAL A 22 6.28 2.21 17.46
C VAL A 22 7.80 2.05 17.39
N ALA A 23 8.34 0.93 17.86
CA ALA A 23 9.77 0.64 17.81
C ALA A 23 10.29 0.52 16.36
N THR A 24 9.53 -0.14 15.47
CA THR A 24 9.89 -0.27 14.05
C THR A 24 9.92 1.09 13.35
N THR A 25 8.92 1.95 13.62
CA THR A 25 8.85 3.28 13.00
C THR A 25 10.03 4.17 13.43
N ALA A 26 10.46 4.09 14.70
CA ALA A 26 11.60 4.86 15.19
C ALA A 26 12.93 4.42 14.56
N LEU A 27 13.12 3.11 14.37
CA LEU A 27 14.30 2.55 13.70
C LEU A 27 14.33 2.92 12.22
N GLU A 28 13.20 2.83 11.52
CA GLU A 28 13.05 3.27 10.13
C GLU A 28 13.42 4.75 9.98
N VAL A 29 12.90 5.62 10.84
CA VAL A 29 13.18 7.06 10.82
C VAL A 29 14.66 7.33 11.12
N ALA A 30 15.24 6.68 12.13
CA ALA A 30 16.66 6.84 12.47
C ALA A 30 17.57 6.39 11.30
N LEU A 31 17.25 5.24 10.68
CA LEU A 31 18.02 4.73 9.55
C LEU A 31 17.88 5.63 8.31
N CYS A 32 16.70 6.18 8.05
CA CYS A 32 16.50 7.15 6.97
C CYS A 32 17.28 8.46 7.20
N GLN A 33 17.30 8.94 8.45
CA GLN A 33 18.09 10.12 8.85
C GLN A 33 19.58 9.88 8.67
N GLU A 34 20.11 8.73 9.10
CA GLU A 34 21.53 8.40 8.93
C GLU A 34 21.92 8.23 7.46
N LEU A 35 21.04 7.67 6.63
CA LEU A 35 21.33 7.37 5.23
C LEU A 35 20.94 8.49 4.26
N ASN A 36 20.43 9.64 4.73
CA ASN A 36 19.87 10.72 3.90
C ASN A 36 18.83 10.23 2.88
N HIS A 37 18.06 9.21 3.23
CA HIS A 37 16.98 8.68 2.40
C HIS A 37 15.63 9.29 2.81
N PRO A 38 14.68 9.45 1.86
CA PRO A 38 13.34 9.90 2.19
C PRO A 38 12.69 8.94 3.21
N PRO A 39 11.88 9.45 4.14
CA PRO A 39 11.26 8.59 5.14
C PRO A 39 10.36 7.54 4.46
N LEU A 40 10.35 6.33 5.01
CA LEU A 40 9.63 5.18 4.43
C LEU A 40 8.13 5.30 4.74
N GLY A 41 7.30 4.89 3.79
CA GLY A 41 5.85 4.77 3.96
C GLY A 41 5.45 3.43 4.58
N ALA A 42 4.25 2.93 4.29
CA ALA A 42 3.81 1.64 4.83
C ALA A 42 4.55 0.45 4.20
N PHE A 43 4.94 -0.51 5.04
CA PHE A 43 5.41 -1.82 4.60
C PHE A 43 4.28 -2.56 3.87
N THR A 44 4.61 -3.17 2.73
CA THR A 44 3.68 -3.92 1.90
C THR A 44 4.30 -5.23 1.41
N GLU A 45 3.52 -6.30 1.44
CA GLU A 45 3.83 -7.58 0.80
C GLU A 45 2.77 -7.91 -0.27
N VAL A 46 3.22 -8.22 -1.49
CA VAL A 46 2.34 -8.55 -2.62
C VAL A 46 2.89 -9.76 -3.37
N PRO A 47 2.08 -10.80 -3.65
CA PRO A 47 2.49 -11.91 -4.50
C PRO A 47 2.78 -11.45 -5.92
N ASP A 48 3.83 -12.00 -6.51
CA ASP A 48 4.17 -11.80 -7.90
C ASP A 48 3.17 -12.55 -8.80
N ARG A 49 2.50 -11.81 -9.67
CA ARG A 49 1.50 -12.38 -10.58
C ARG A 49 1.55 -11.69 -11.94
N ARG A 50 1.88 -12.47 -12.97
CA ARG A 50 1.85 -12.01 -14.38
C ARG A 50 0.49 -11.43 -14.76
N GLY A 51 0.51 -10.38 -15.56
CA GLY A 51 -0.66 -9.68 -16.07
C GLY A 51 -1.34 -8.75 -15.06
N THR A 52 -0.75 -8.55 -13.88
CA THR A 52 -1.29 -7.63 -12.86
C THR A 52 -0.49 -6.32 -12.81
N VAL A 53 -0.99 -5.36 -12.04
CA VAL A 53 -0.38 -4.03 -11.89
C VAL A 53 1.04 -4.08 -11.32
N ILE A 54 1.35 -5.06 -10.46
CA ILE A 54 2.70 -5.18 -9.87
C ILE A 54 3.76 -5.45 -10.93
N GLU A 55 3.44 -6.19 -12.00
CA GLU A 55 4.40 -6.47 -13.08
C GLU A 55 4.88 -5.20 -13.79
N LYS A 56 4.01 -4.18 -13.90
CA LYS A 56 4.40 -2.88 -14.47
C LYS A 56 5.41 -2.16 -13.58
N TRP A 57 5.24 -2.25 -12.26
CA TRP A 57 6.15 -1.66 -11.29
C TRP A 57 7.47 -2.43 -11.23
N THR A 58 7.44 -3.76 -11.10
CA THR A 58 8.65 -4.57 -10.92
C THR A 58 9.60 -4.51 -12.11
N ARG A 59 9.09 -4.36 -13.34
CA ARG A 59 9.93 -4.18 -14.54
C ARG A 59 10.85 -2.96 -14.51
N ARG A 60 10.55 -1.93 -13.69
CA ARG A 60 11.42 -0.75 -13.58
C ARG A 60 12.50 -0.87 -12.51
N LEU A 61 12.36 -1.84 -11.61
CA LEU A 61 13.24 -1.96 -10.46
C LEU A 61 14.66 -2.29 -10.91
N ALA A 62 15.63 -1.60 -10.31
CA ALA A 62 17.03 -1.85 -10.55
C ALA A 62 17.54 -2.83 -9.51
N LYS A 63 18.15 -3.94 -9.94
CA LYS A 63 18.82 -4.86 -9.02
C LYS A 63 19.96 -4.12 -8.31
N SER A 64 20.08 -4.34 -7.01
CA SER A 64 21.07 -3.68 -6.16
C SER A 64 21.76 -4.69 -5.25
N GLU A 65 22.97 -4.36 -4.81
CA GLU A 65 23.54 -4.97 -3.62
C GLU A 65 22.67 -4.63 -2.39
N PRO A 66 22.61 -5.50 -1.37
CA PRO A 66 21.88 -5.22 -0.14
C PRO A 66 22.38 -3.93 0.52
N THR A 67 21.43 -3.07 0.89
CA THR A 67 21.67 -1.84 1.65
C THR A 67 21.00 -1.95 3.02
N PRO A 68 21.31 -1.09 4.00
CA PRO A 68 20.63 -1.15 5.30
C PRO A 68 19.11 -0.98 5.20
N LEU A 69 18.61 -0.23 4.21
CA LEU A 69 17.16 -0.14 3.95
C LEU A 69 16.52 -1.48 3.57
N HIS A 70 17.26 -2.38 2.93
CA HIS A 70 16.77 -3.73 2.64
C HIS A 70 16.65 -4.58 3.90
N ALA A 71 17.48 -4.34 4.92
CA ALA A 71 17.41 -5.08 6.18
C ALA A 71 16.08 -4.87 6.91
N LEU A 72 15.42 -3.72 6.71
CA LEU A 72 14.10 -3.42 7.25
C LEU A 72 12.97 -4.25 6.61
N LEU A 73 13.18 -4.74 5.39
CA LEU A 73 12.22 -5.57 4.66
C LEU A 73 12.38 -7.07 4.94
N VAL A 74 13.45 -7.47 5.64
CA VAL A 74 13.71 -8.86 5.98
C VAL A 74 12.79 -9.26 7.14
N THR A 75 11.96 -10.27 6.90
CA THR A 75 11.14 -10.92 7.93
C THR A 75 11.84 -12.20 8.37
N ASP A 76 11.87 -12.45 9.69
CA ASP A 76 12.48 -13.66 10.26
C ASP A 76 11.95 -14.93 9.58
N GLY A 77 12.88 -15.80 9.17
CA GLY A 77 12.57 -17.08 8.51
C GLY A 77 12.13 -16.99 7.05
N SER A 78 12.05 -15.79 6.45
CA SER A 78 11.68 -15.63 5.03
C SER A 78 12.91 -15.57 4.12
N PRO A 79 13.02 -16.43 3.09
CA PRO A 79 14.14 -16.38 2.15
C PRO A 79 14.09 -15.10 1.30
N VAL A 80 15.26 -14.55 0.97
CA VAL A 80 15.42 -13.42 0.05
C VAL A 80 16.16 -13.92 -1.19
N ASP A 81 15.58 -13.71 -2.37
CA ASP A 81 16.20 -14.07 -3.64
C ASP A 81 17.06 -12.92 -4.18
N ALA A 82 16.51 -11.71 -4.25
CA ALA A 82 17.24 -10.54 -4.72
C ALA A 82 16.76 -9.22 -4.09
N CYS A 83 17.70 -8.27 -4.04
CA CYS A 83 17.49 -6.89 -3.57
C CYS A 83 17.36 -5.94 -4.77
N PHE A 84 16.47 -4.96 -4.64
CA PHE A 84 16.18 -4.00 -5.68
C PHE A 84 15.91 -2.61 -5.10
N VAL A 85 16.14 -1.59 -5.91
CA VAL A 85 15.75 -0.21 -5.63
C VAL A 85 14.88 0.30 -6.77
N ASP A 86 13.80 1.00 -6.43
CA ASP A 86 13.02 1.76 -7.40
C ASP A 86 13.79 3.05 -7.75
N PRO A 87 14.33 3.19 -8.98
CA PRO A 87 15.17 4.33 -9.33
C PRO A 87 14.41 5.66 -9.35
N LEU A 88 13.08 5.64 -9.37
CA LEU A 88 12.27 6.86 -9.37
C LEU A 88 11.94 7.37 -7.97
N THR A 89 11.87 6.48 -6.97
CA THR A 89 11.46 6.82 -5.61
C THR A 89 12.55 6.60 -4.57
N GLY A 90 13.61 5.87 -4.93
CA GLY A 90 14.65 5.42 -4.00
C GLY A 90 14.19 4.32 -3.05
N MET A 91 12.97 3.80 -3.20
CA MET A 91 12.40 2.83 -2.27
C MET A 91 13.05 1.44 -2.43
N PRO A 92 13.40 0.77 -1.32
CA PRO A 92 13.92 -0.59 -1.34
C PRO A 92 12.80 -1.59 -1.67
N ALA A 93 13.16 -2.68 -2.33
CA ALA A 93 12.29 -3.81 -2.61
C ALA A 93 13.07 -5.13 -2.52
N LEU A 94 12.42 -6.17 -2.04
CA LEU A 94 12.93 -7.53 -2.01
C LEU A 94 12.03 -8.42 -2.86
N SER A 95 12.64 -9.29 -3.66
CA SER A 95 11.96 -10.47 -4.17
C SER A 95 12.25 -11.65 -3.25
N SER A 96 11.22 -12.44 -2.97
CA SER A 96 11.31 -13.68 -2.24
C SER A 96 10.76 -14.82 -3.09
N PRO A 97 11.43 -15.99 -3.10
CA PRO A 97 10.98 -17.14 -3.89
C PRO A 97 9.73 -17.76 -3.29
N ASP A 98 9.61 -17.71 -1.95
CA ASP A 98 8.50 -18.27 -1.18
C ASP A 98 7.89 -17.18 -0.30
N GLY A 99 6.71 -16.71 -0.69
CA GLY A 99 5.84 -15.90 0.13
C GLY A 99 5.07 -16.74 1.15
N ALA A 100 4.35 -16.07 2.06
CA ALA A 100 3.52 -16.74 3.07
C ALA A 100 2.51 -17.75 2.48
N ASP A 101 2.12 -17.56 1.22
CA ASP A 101 1.16 -18.41 0.51
C ASP A 101 1.85 -19.37 -0.50
N GLY A 102 3.18 -19.55 -0.41
CA GLY A 102 3.97 -20.45 -1.27
C GLY A 102 4.19 -19.96 -2.70
N ASN A 103 3.84 -18.71 -3.02
CA ASN A 103 4.12 -18.06 -4.29
C ASN A 103 5.21 -17.00 -4.11
N PRO A 104 6.02 -16.68 -5.15
CA PRO A 104 6.98 -15.59 -5.07
C PRO A 104 6.29 -14.29 -4.63
N THR A 105 6.95 -13.51 -3.78
CA THR A 105 6.42 -12.25 -3.25
C THR A 105 7.41 -11.10 -3.39
N TRP A 106 6.85 -9.92 -3.50
CA TRP A 106 7.56 -8.65 -3.40
C TRP A 106 7.27 -8.03 -2.04
N ARG A 107 8.33 -7.65 -1.32
CA ARG A 107 8.26 -6.83 -0.10
C ARG A 107 8.86 -5.47 -0.39
N PHE A 108 8.17 -4.41 0.00
CA PHE A 108 8.65 -3.05 -0.24
C PHE A 108 7.97 -2.07 0.72
N TYR A 109 8.53 -0.86 0.81
CA TYR A 109 7.85 0.27 1.43
C TYR A 109 7.20 1.13 0.35
N ALA A 110 5.96 1.57 0.60
CA ALA A 110 5.36 2.63 -0.20
C ALA A 110 6.15 3.94 -0.01
N PRO A 111 6.27 4.79 -1.04
CA PRO A 111 6.87 6.10 -0.87
C PRO A 111 5.93 7.01 -0.06
N LEU A 112 6.44 8.04 0.62
CA LEU A 112 5.58 9.02 1.31
C LEU A 112 4.96 10.07 0.40
N SER A 113 5.54 10.25 -0.79
CA SER A 113 5.05 11.13 -1.86
C SER A 113 5.54 10.57 -3.19
N LEU A 114 4.82 10.86 -4.28
CA LEU A 114 5.28 10.49 -5.61
C LEU A 114 6.25 11.56 -6.15
N PRO A 115 7.19 11.18 -7.04
CA PRO A 115 8.14 12.13 -7.60
C PRO A 115 7.43 13.29 -8.31
N PRO A 116 7.84 14.54 -8.08
CA PRO A 116 7.27 15.69 -8.78
C PRO A 116 7.63 15.58 -10.27
N GLY A 117 6.64 15.75 -11.14
CA GLY A 117 6.86 15.56 -12.58
C GLY A 117 5.84 16.20 -13.51
N GLY A 118 4.89 16.99 -12.96
CA GLY A 118 3.77 17.54 -13.72
C GLY A 118 2.82 16.46 -14.27
N GLU A 119 2.89 15.24 -13.75
CA GLU A 119 2.00 14.14 -14.10
C GLU A 119 0.74 14.19 -13.23
N GLU A 120 -0.39 13.80 -13.80
CA GLU A 120 -1.64 13.64 -13.05
C GLU A 120 -1.91 12.17 -12.71
N LEU A 121 -2.72 11.95 -11.67
CA LEU A 121 -3.35 10.66 -11.36
C LEU A 121 -4.28 10.25 -12.51
N SER A 122 -3.97 9.16 -13.23
CA SER A 122 -4.79 8.63 -14.33
C SER A 122 -5.76 7.55 -13.90
N SER A 123 -5.33 6.64 -13.03
CA SER A 123 -6.18 5.58 -12.48
C SER A 123 -5.60 5.02 -11.20
N VAL A 124 -6.46 4.29 -10.47
CA VAL A 124 -6.12 3.58 -9.24
C VAL A 124 -6.47 2.10 -9.42
N THR A 125 -5.53 1.20 -9.16
CA THR A 125 -5.79 -0.25 -9.16
C THR A 125 -5.80 -0.80 -7.74
N LEU A 126 -6.82 -1.57 -7.40
CA LEU A 126 -6.97 -2.20 -6.08
C LEU A 126 -6.47 -3.65 -6.12
N TYR A 127 -5.25 -3.90 -5.65
CA TYR A 127 -4.58 -5.21 -5.73
C TYR A 127 -3.58 -5.40 -4.58
N HIS A 128 -3.98 -6.11 -3.51
CA HIS A 128 -3.29 -6.24 -2.20
C HIS A 128 -3.01 -4.91 -1.46
N THR A 129 -2.67 -3.87 -2.19
CA THR A 129 -2.54 -2.48 -1.81
C THR A 129 -3.18 -1.62 -2.92
N VAL A 130 -3.11 -0.31 -2.74
CA VAL A 130 -3.58 0.67 -3.71
C VAL A 130 -2.41 1.02 -4.64
N TRP A 131 -2.62 0.91 -5.93
CA TRP A 131 -1.63 1.24 -6.95
C TRP A 131 -2.07 2.46 -7.74
N ILE A 132 -1.16 3.40 -7.93
CA ILE A 132 -1.37 4.65 -8.65
C ILE A 132 -0.78 4.52 -10.04
N THR A 133 -1.60 4.71 -11.07
CA THR A 133 -1.13 4.88 -12.44
C THR A 133 -1.19 6.35 -12.82
N THR A 134 -0.07 6.90 -13.27
CA THR A 134 0.02 8.28 -13.74
C THR A 134 -0.39 8.41 -15.20
N SER A 135 -0.66 9.64 -15.63
CA SER A 135 -0.93 10.00 -17.04
C SER A 135 0.15 9.56 -18.03
N ARG A 136 1.39 9.30 -17.59
CA ARG A 136 2.47 8.74 -18.43
C ARG A 136 2.58 7.22 -18.36
N GLY A 137 1.63 6.54 -17.72
CA GLY A 137 1.61 5.09 -17.55
C GLY A 137 2.59 4.57 -16.51
N ARG A 138 3.14 5.43 -15.64
CA ARG A 138 4.00 4.99 -14.53
C ARG A 138 3.13 4.47 -13.40
N VAL A 139 3.55 3.35 -12.82
CA VAL A 139 2.83 2.69 -11.73
C VAL A 139 3.60 2.84 -10.43
N TYR A 140 2.95 3.27 -9.36
CA TYR A 140 3.54 3.39 -8.03
C TYR A 140 2.63 2.71 -7.01
N PRO A 141 3.18 2.12 -5.94
CA PRO A 141 2.37 1.92 -4.74
C PRO A 141 1.91 3.28 -4.21
N ALA A 142 0.67 3.35 -3.71
CA ALA A 142 0.08 4.59 -3.24
C ALA A 142 0.82 5.16 -2.03
N PRO A 143 1.10 6.48 -2.01
CA PRO A 143 1.74 7.08 -0.86
C PRO A 143 0.93 6.96 0.42
N CYS A 144 1.59 6.53 1.49
CA CYS A 144 0.99 6.42 2.80
C CYS A 144 2.04 6.48 3.90
N GLY A 145 1.73 7.18 5.00
CA GLY A 145 2.53 7.17 6.22
C GLY A 145 2.66 5.76 6.81
N SER A 146 3.74 5.50 7.53
CA SER A 146 4.06 4.19 8.14
C SER A 146 2.94 3.62 9.04
N SER A 147 2.14 4.48 9.67
CA SER A 147 0.98 4.06 10.50
C SER A 147 -0.33 3.92 9.72
N ALA A 148 -0.37 4.25 8.43
CA ALA A 148 -1.53 4.13 7.56
C ALA A 148 -1.34 2.92 6.64
N GLN A 149 -1.83 1.76 7.04
CA GLN A 149 -1.89 0.61 6.14
C GLN A 149 -2.99 0.89 5.11
N LEU A 150 -2.66 0.96 3.82
CA LEU A 150 -3.63 1.01 2.72
C LEU A 150 -3.91 -0.38 2.14
N ALA A 151 -3.82 -1.41 2.97
CA ALA A 151 -3.93 -2.78 2.49
C ALA A 151 -5.36 -3.04 2.02
N TRP A 152 -5.45 -3.70 0.87
CA TRP A 152 -6.70 -4.02 0.20
C TRP A 152 -6.89 -5.55 0.26
N HIS A 153 -7.91 -6.00 0.99
CA HIS A 153 -8.27 -7.40 1.25
C HIS A 153 -7.31 -8.27 2.09
N ARG A 154 -6.21 -7.73 2.64
CA ARG A 154 -5.42 -8.42 3.69
C ARG A 154 -5.09 -7.41 4.78
N TRP A 155 -5.66 -7.59 5.97
CA TRP A 155 -5.37 -6.88 7.23
C TRP A 155 -4.84 -5.43 7.12
N GLY A 156 -5.74 -4.45 7.27
CA GLY A 156 -5.37 -3.05 7.58
C GLY A 156 -5.69 -2.03 6.48
N GLY A 157 -6.37 -0.94 6.86
CA GLY A 157 -6.77 0.14 5.95
C GLY A 157 -8.27 0.26 5.77
N THR A 158 -8.80 1.43 6.07
CA THR A 158 -10.22 1.73 5.86
C THR A 158 -10.43 2.37 4.48
N PRO A 159 -11.59 2.14 3.82
CA PRO A 159 -11.95 2.87 2.61
C PRO A 159 -11.80 4.39 2.74
N GLY A 160 -12.02 4.95 3.93
CA GLY A 160 -11.82 6.37 4.22
C GLY A 160 -10.36 6.82 4.20
N GLN A 161 -9.41 5.99 4.65
CA GLN A 161 -7.98 6.29 4.57
C GLN A 161 -7.51 6.30 3.11
N THR A 162 -7.90 5.27 2.36
CA THR A 162 -7.62 5.21 0.92
C THR A 162 -8.27 6.38 0.17
N ALA A 163 -9.50 6.75 0.52
CA ALA A 163 -10.19 7.89 -0.07
C ALA A 163 -9.43 9.20 0.17
N ALA A 164 -8.94 9.44 1.39
CA ALA A 164 -8.18 10.65 1.72
C ALA A 164 -6.88 10.76 0.92
N VAL A 165 -6.16 9.63 0.74
CA VAL A 165 -4.95 9.59 -0.11
C VAL A 165 -5.29 9.91 -1.55
N ILE A 166 -6.31 9.26 -2.12
CA ILE A 166 -6.72 9.49 -3.51
C ILE A 166 -7.21 10.92 -3.71
N ASP A 167 -7.97 11.48 -2.77
CA ASP A 167 -8.46 12.85 -2.82
C ASP A 167 -7.31 13.86 -2.90
N ALA A 168 -6.27 13.69 -2.07
CA ALA A 168 -5.06 14.51 -2.11
C ALA A 168 -4.32 14.37 -3.46
N LEU A 169 -4.15 13.14 -3.96
CA LEU A 169 -3.45 12.87 -5.22
C LEU A 169 -4.21 13.34 -6.47
N LEU A 170 -5.54 13.49 -6.39
CA LEU A 170 -6.34 14.05 -7.47
C LEU A 170 -6.03 15.54 -7.71
N ASP A 171 -5.71 16.26 -6.63
CA ASP A 171 -5.33 17.68 -6.65
C ASP A 171 -3.82 17.87 -6.90
N ASP A 172 -2.99 17.09 -6.19
CA ASP A 172 -1.53 17.16 -6.29
C ASP A 172 -0.92 15.76 -6.16
N LEU A 173 -0.38 15.24 -7.27
CA LEU A 173 0.27 13.93 -7.28
C LEU A 173 1.47 13.85 -6.32
N GLY A 174 2.13 14.98 -6.03
CA GLY A 174 3.25 15.07 -5.10
C GLY A 174 2.86 15.23 -3.64
N ALA A 175 1.56 15.24 -3.31
CA ALA A 175 1.09 15.45 -1.96
C ALA A 175 1.68 14.43 -0.97
N ALA A 176 2.28 14.92 0.11
CA ALA A 176 2.71 14.10 1.23
C ALA A 176 1.50 13.77 2.10
N VAL A 177 1.01 12.52 2.03
CA VAL A 177 -0.18 12.12 2.78
C VAL A 177 0.23 11.65 4.18
N GLY A 178 0.14 12.58 5.14
CA GLY A 178 0.37 12.30 6.56
C GLY A 178 -0.71 11.41 7.18
N SER A 179 -0.33 10.68 8.23
CA SER A 179 -1.19 9.71 8.92
C SER A 179 -2.19 10.33 9.92
N VAL A 180 -2.31 11.65 9.99
CA VAL A 180 -3.13 12.32 11.02
C VAL A 180 -4.07 13.32 10.37
N GLY A 181 -5.25 12.81 9.97
CA GLY A 181 -6.33 13.61 9.39
C GLY A 181 -7.40 12.80 8.65
N HIS A 182 -7.73 11.60 9.14
CA HIS A 182 -8.58 10.63 8.42
C HIS A 182 -10.10 10.94 8.43
N HIS A 183 -10.52 12.20 8.55
CA HIS A 183 -11.93 12.55 8.74
C HIS A 183 -12.51 13.52 7.70
N ALA A 184 -11.78 13.82 6.62
CA ALA A 184 -12.26 14.72 5.57
C ALA A 184 -12.02 14.23 4.13
N GLY A 185 -11.76 12.93 3.92
CA GLY A 185 -11.77 12.40 2.55
C GLY A 185 -13.15 12.55 1.93
N ALA A 186 -13.23 12.91 0.63
CA ALA A 186 -14.51 13.06 -0.06
C ALA A 186 -15.39 11.82 0.16
N ARG A 187 -16.56 12.00 0.78
CA ARG A 187 -17.40 10.89 1.26
C ARG A 187 -17.78 9.91 0.14
N GLY A 188 -18.05 10.43 -1.05
CA GLY A 188 -18.34 9.61 -2.23
C GLY A 188 -17.15 8.74 -2.69
N LEU A 189 -15.89 9.16 -2.48
CA LEU A 189 -14.72 8.31 -2.70
C LEU A 189 -14.67 7.16 -1.69
N SER A 190 -14.96 7.46 -0.42
CA SER A 190 -15.01 6.43 0.64
C SER A 190 -16.08 5.38 0.34
N GLU A 191 -17.25 5.82 -0.12
CA GLU A 191 -18.34 4.93 -0.54
C GLU A 191 -17.99 4.14 -1.80
N LEU A 192 -17.38 4.76 -2.81
CA LEU A 192 -16.91 4.06 -4.01
C LEU A 192 -15.95 2.94 -3.63
N LEU A 193 -14.95 3.22 -2.79
CA LEU A 193 -13.96 2.24 -2.35
C LEU A 193 -14.60 1.17 -1.47
N GLY A 194 -15.52 1.53 -0.56
CA GLY A 194 -16.19 0.59 0.33
C GLY A 194 -17.11 -0.43 -0.35
N ARG A 195 -17.32 -0.36 -1.67
CA ARG A 195 -18.08 -1.35 -2.43
C ARG A 195 -17.30 -2.66 -2.58
N ASP A 196 -18.04 -3.73 -2.85
CA ASP A 196 -17.42 -5.00 -3.24
C ASP A 196 -16.86 -4.85 -4.66
N HIS A 197 -15.53 -4.91 -4.75
CA HIS A 197 -14.80 -4.76 -6.00
C HIS A 197 -14.24 -6.10 -6.43
N LYS A 198 -14.24 -6.33 -7.75
CA LYS A 198 -13.48 -7.45 -8.30
C LYS A 198 -12.01 -7.27 -7.97
N TYR A 199 -11.35 -8.39 -7.73
CA TYR A 199 -9.92 -8.39 -7.47
C TYR A 199 -9.13 -7.78 -8.64
N CYS A 200 -8.17 -6.89 -8.35
CA CYS A 200 -7.40 -6.16 -9.36
C CYS A 200 -8.24 -5.21 -10.24
N VAL A 201 -9.33 -4.63 -9.70
CA VAL A 201 -10.11 -3.60 -10.41
C VAL A 201 -9.28 -2.33 -10.62
N GLU A 202 -9.46 -1.70 -11.78
CA GLU A 202 -8.92 -0.38 -12.10
C GLU A 202 -10.05 0.65 -12.11
N LEU A 203 -9.88 1.73 -11.35
CA LEU A 203 -10.78 2.87 -11.25
C LEU A 203 -10.13 4.06 -11.99
N GLY A 204 -10.74 4.48 -13.10
CA GLY A 204 -10.27 5.61 -13.89
C GLY A 204 -10.42 6.95 -13.18
N ARG A 205 -9.60 7.95 -13.57
CA ARG A 205 -9.64 9.32 -13.02
C ARG A 205 -11.04 9.93 -13.10
N ASP A 206 -11.77 9.69 -14.18
CA ASP A 206 -13.14 10.15 -14.39
C ASP A 206 -14.10 9.60 -13.32
N VAL A 207 -14.05 8.30 -13.04
CA VAL A 207 -14.83 7.63 -11.99
C VAL A 207 -14.47 8.20 -10.61
N LEU A 208 -13.18 8.42 -10.35
CA LEU A 208 -12.72 9.01 -9.09
C LEU A 208 -13.20 10.46 -8.92
N LEU A 209 -13.11 11.28 -9.96
CA LEU A 209 -13.59 12.67 -9.95
C LEU A 209 -15.12 12.76 -9.87
N GLU A 210 -15.85 11.82 -10.47
CA GLU A 210 -17.30 11.71 -10.31
C GLU A 210 -17.65 11.39 -8.85
N ALA A 211 -17.05 10.34 -8.29
CA ALA A 211 -17.27 9.95 -6.89
C ALA A 211 -16.86 11.04 -5.90
N ARG A 212 -15.81 11.81 -6.20
CA ARG A 212 -15.40 12.99 -5.42
C ARG A 212 -16.48 14.08 -5.39
N ARG A 213 -17.23 14.25 -6.48
CA ARG A 213 -18.27 15.28 -6.64
C ARG A 213 -19.65 14.85 -6.15
N SER A 214 -19.91 13.55 -6.00
CA SER A 214 -21.25 13.04 -5.64
C SER A 214 -21.66 13.49 -4.21
N PRO A 215 -22.76 14.25 -4.05
CA PRO A 215 -23.40 14.44 -2.75
C PRO A 215 -24.15 13.17 -2.35
N THR A 216 -24.33 12.96 -1.04
CA THR A 216 -24.98 11.75 -0.52
C THR A 216 -26.46 11.62 -0.92
N VAL A 217 -26.97 10.39 -1.04
CA VAL A 217 -28.40 10.07 -1.24
C VAL A 217 -29.31 10.68 -0.15
N GLN A 218 -28.76 11.11 1.00
CA GLN A 218 -29.51 11.84 2.04
C GLN A 218 -29.83 13.31 1.69
N ASP A 219 -29.11 13.95 0.76
CA ASP A 219 -29.42 15.32 0.33
C ASP A 219 -30.61 15.40 -0.65
N LEU A 220 -31.08 14.24 -1.14
CA LEU A 220 -32.26 14.15 -2.00
C LEU A 220 -33.56 13.96 -1.21
N SER A 221 -33.50 13.87 0.13
CA SER A 221 -34.70 13.72 0.99
C SER A 221 -35.23 15.03 1.56
N CYS A 222 -34.72 16.18 1.14
CA CYS A 222 -35.27 17.51 1.46
C CYS A 222 -35.49 18.32 0.18
N ARG A 223 -36.46 17.90 -0.64
CA ARG A 223 -37.18 18.79 -1.57
C ARG A 223 -38.64 18.39 -1.66
#